data_AF-A0A1X7TF11-F1
#
_entry.id   AF-A0A1X7TF11-F1
#
_cell.length_a   1.000
_cell.length_b   1.000
_cell.length_c   1.000
_cell.angle_alpha   90.00
_cell.angle_beta   90.00
_cell.angle_gamma   90.00
#
_symmetry.space_group_name_H-M   'P 1'
#
loop_
_entity.id
_entity.type
_entity.pdbx_description
1 polymer ?
#
loop_
_entity_poly.entity_id
_entity_poly.type
_entity_poly.pdbx_seq_one_letter_code
_entity_poly.pdbx_strand_id
1 'polypeptide(L)'
;MTDPDQLKRQRLEQLKRGLQETHAKLNKLEEDIMPHIDPGDVATEIEASERINDELFAAMAKVEHVLASKAQEAIAGMPLTDANYTSAVDLLQRRFKDKERIIAAHMDTLMSLEPVVSEHHLIELRRLYDKTELSNRSLDALGVKPEAYGALLIPVFVKKMPSELRLIITRRVPMSGN
;
A
#
# COMPACT_ATOMS: atom_id res chain seq x y z
N MET A 1 -12.48 -33.27 44.61
CA MET A 1 -12.27 -31.89 44.14
C MET A 1 -10.81 -31.74 43.81
N THR A 2 -10.46 -31.58 42.53
CA THR A 2 -9.05 -31.42 42.10
C THR A 2 -8.60 -30.00 42.44
N ASP A 3 -7.45 -29.88 43.10
CA ASP A 3 -6.87 -28.60 43.53
C ASP A 3 -6.64 -27.66 42.33
N PRO A 4 -7.15 -26.41 42.35
CA PRO A 4 -6.93 -25.43 41.30
C PRO A 4 -5.46 -25.23 40.91
N ASP A 5 -4.52 -25.38 41.84
CA ASP A 5 -3.09 -25.24 41.56
C ASP A 5 -2.50 -26.48 40.88
N GLN A 6 -3.06 -27.66 41.12
CA GLN A 6 -2.70 -28.89 40.42
C GLN A 6 -3.14 -28.83 38.95
N LEU A 7 -4.32 -28.26 38.67
CA LEU A 7 -4.81 -28.08 37.29
C LEU A 7 -3.96 -27.08 36.50
N LYS A 8 -3.53 -25.98 37.13
CA LYS A 8 -2.62 -25.00 36.50
C LYS A 8 -1.25 -25.62 36.17
N ARG A 9 -0.67 -26.38 37.11
CA ARG A 9 0.59 -27.11 36.89
C ARG A 9 0.46 -28.12 35.75
N GLN A 10 -0.64 -28.86 35.70
CA GLN A 10 -0.89 -29.82 34.62
C GLN A 10 -0.99 -29.14 33.24
N ARG A 11 -1.68 -28.00 33.15
CA ARG A 11 -1.76 -27.20 31.92
C ARG A 11 -0.39 -26.65 31.50
N LEU A 12 0.42 -26.18 32.46
CA LEU A 12 1.77 -25.70 32.19
C LEU A 12 2.66 -26.82 31.63
N GLU A 13 2.57 -28.03 32.19
CA GLU A 13 3.32 -29.20 31.71
C GLU A 13 2.82 -29.72 30.36
N GLN A 14 1.54 -29.57 30.05
CA GLN A 14 1.01 -29.85 28.70
C GLN A 14 1.52 -28.82 27.68
N LEU A 15 1.52 -27.52 28.04
CA LEU A 15 2.02 -26.46 27.18
C LEU A 15 3.52 -26.61 26.91
N LYS A 16 4.30 -26.94 27.95
CA LYS A 16 5.74 -27.20 27.85
C LYS A 16 6.05 -28.36 26.90
N ARG A 17 5.30 -29.46 27.01
CA ARG A 17 5.44 -30.59 26.08
C ARG A 17 5.07 -30.22 24.66
N GLY A 18 3.95 -29.51 24.47
CA GLY A 18 3.55 -29.02 23.15
C GLY A 18 4.59 -28.09 22.51
N LEU A 19 5.19 -27.19 23.30
CA LEU A 19 6.30 -26.34 22.85
C LEU A 19 7.53 -27.16 22.47
N GLN A 20 7.89 -28.17 23.25
CA GLN A 20 9.02 -29.06 22.94
C GLN A 20 8.78 -29.87 21.65
N GLU A 21 7.57 -30.40 21.46
CA GLU A 21 7.18 -31.06 20.22
C GLU A 21 7.21 -30.12 19.02
N THR A 22 6.78 -28.87 19.20
CA THR A 22 6.78 -27.84 18.15
C THR A 22 8.22 -27.47 17.77
N HIS A 23 9.09 -27.29 18.77
CA HIS A 23 10.51 -27.05 18.56
C HIS A 23 11.19 -28.23 17.83
N ALA A 24 10.87 -29.46 18.20
CA ALA A 24 11.41 -30.64 17.53
C ALA A 24 10.96 -30.72 16.06
N LYS A 25 9.70 -30.38 15.76
CA LYS A 25 9.18 -30.32 14.39
C LYS A 25 9.85 -29.22 13.56
N LEU A 26 10.07 -28.05 14.15
CA LEU A 26 10.77 -26.94 13.49
C LEU A 26 12.21 -27.31 13.17
N ASN A 27 12.95 -27.90 14.12
CA ASN A 27 14.31 -28.37 13.88
C ASN A 27 14.39 -29.40 12.76
N LYS A 28 13.45 -30.35 12.73
CA LYS A 28 13.40 -31.35 11.64
C LYS A 28 13.13 -30.68 10.29
N LEU A 29 12.23 -29.71 10.25
CA LEU A 29 11.93 -28.96 9.03
C LEU A 29 13.15 -28.14 8.56
N GLU A 30 13.89 -27.56 9.49
CA GLU A 30 15.15 -26.86 9.20
C GLU A 30 16.19 -27.82 8.62
N GLU A 31 16.40 -28.99 9.23
CA GLU A 31 17.29 -30.04 8.71
C GLU A 31 16.90 -30.52 7.31
N ASP A 32 15.59 -30.65 7.02
CA ASP A 32 15.08 -31.07 5.73
C ASP A 32 15.26 -29.98 4.64
N ILE A 33 15.20 -28.69 5.01
CA ILE A 33 15.27 -27.56 4.07
C ILE A 33 16.73 -27.14 3.81
N MET A 34 17.61 -27.16 4.81
CA MET A 34 18.97 -26.61 4.74
C MET A 34 19.82 -27.12 3.55
N PRO A 35 19.77 -28.41 3.16
CA PRO A 35 20.55 -28.92 2.02
C PRO A 35 20.06 -28.42 0.66
N HIS A 36 18.83 -27.87 0.60
CA HIS A 36 18.20 -27.35 -0.61
C HIS A 36 18.31 -25.83 -0.74
N ILE A 37 18.86 -25.17 0.28
CA ILE A 37 19.12 -23.73 0.29
C ILE A 37 20.61 -23.53 0.02
N ASP A 38 20.97 -22.78 -1.02
CA ASP A 38 22.33 -22.27 -1.16
C ASP A 38 22.52 -21.09 -0.18
N PRO A 39 23.43 -21.19 0.80
CA PRO A 39 23.70 -20.09 1.73
C PRO A 39 24.14 -18.80 1.02
N GLY A 40 24.77 -18.91 -0.14
CA GLY A 40 25.14 -17.79 -1.00
C GLY A 40 23.93 -17.09 -1.62
N ASP A 41 22.91 -17.84 -2.02
CA ASP A 41 21.67 -17.28 -2.58
C ASP A 41 20.89 -16.50 -1.52
N VAL A 42 20.81 -17.04 -0.29
CA VAL A 42 20.14 -16.34 0.83
C VAL A 42 20.87 -15.06 1.20
N ALA A 43 22.21 -15.10 1.30
CA ALA A 43 23.00 -13.90 1.57
C ALA A 43 22.81 -12.85 0.46
N THR A 44 22.83 -13.29 -0.80
CA THR A 44 22.62 -12.41 -1.96
C THR A 44 21.22 -11.80 -1.97
N GLU A 45 20.19 -12.56 -1.60
CA GLU A 45 18.80 -12.08 -1.55
C GLU A 45 18.55 -11.13 -0.37
N ILE A 46 19.21 -11.35 0.78
CA ILE A 46 19.22 -10.41 1.91
C ILE A 46 19.91 -9.10 1.49
N GLU A 47 21.11 -9.16 0.93
CA GLU A 47 21.85 -7.99 0.45
C GLU A 47 21.05 -7.21 -0.61
N ALA A 48 20.39 -7.92 -1.53
CA ALA A 48 19.53 -7.29 -2.54
C ALA A 48 18.32 -6.58 -1.89
N SER A 49 17.71 -7.19 -0.87
CA SER A 49 16.59 -6.61 -0.14
C SER A 49 17.00 -5.39 0.68
N GLU A 50 18.17 -5.44 1.33
CA GLU A 50 18.76 -4.29 2.03
C GLU A 50 19.06 -3.14 1.06
N ARG A 51 19.63 -3.45 -0.11
CA ARG A 51 19.89 -2.44 -1.15
C ARG A 51 18.61 -1.78 -1.64
N ILE A 52 17.54 -2.54 -1.86
CA ILE A 52 16.22 -2.01 -2.24
C ILE A 52 15.68 -1.09 -1.13
N ASN A 53 15.83 -1.47 0.14
CA ASN A 53 15.41 -0.63 1.26
C ASN A 53 16.21 0.68 1.34
N ASP A 54 17.52 0.63 1.12
CA ASP A 54 18.38 1.81 1.08
C ASP A 54 18.02 2.73 -0.10
N GLU A 55 17.79 2.17 -1.28
CA GLU A 55 17.32 2.91 -2.47
C GLU A 55 15.96 3.57 -2.20
N LEU A 56 15.04 2.86 -1.55
CA LEU A 56 13.73 3.38 -1.17
C LEU A 56 13.87 4.52 -0.15
N PHE A 57 14.70 4.35 0.87
CA PHE A 57 14.95 5.36 1.89
C PHE A 57 15.56 6.63 1.27
N ALA A 58 16.56 6.46 0.39
CA ALA A 58 17.17 7.57 -0.34
C ALA A 58 16.16 8.30 -1.24
N ALA A 59 15.28 7.56 -1.92
CA ALA A 59 14.21 8.14 -2.73
C ALA A 59 13.22 8.95 -1.88
N MET A 60 12.82 8.43 -0.71
CA MET A 60 11.95 9.14 0.23
C MET A 60 12.59 10.44 0.74
N ALA A 61 13.85 10.38 1.18
CA ALA A 61 14.58 11.56 1.64
C ALA A 61 14.71 12.64 0.54
N LYS A 62 14.92 12.22 -0.72
CA LYS A 62 14.95 13.14 -1.86
C LYS A 62 13.60 13.82 -2.09
N VAL A 63 12.49 13.09 -1.97
CA VAL A 63 11.14 13.66 -2.08
C VAL A 63 10.90 14.68 -0.97
N GLU A 64 11.25 14.35 0.27
CA GLU A 64 11.14 15.28 1.40
C GLU A 64 11.94 16.57 1.17
N HIS A 65 13.20 16.45 0.74
CA HIS A 65 14.04 17.60 0.43
C HIS A 65 13.44 18.48 -0.67
N VAL A 66 12.99 17.88 -1.79
CA VAL A 66 12.39 18.63 -2.90
C VAL A 66 11.11 19.35 -2.47
N LEU A 67 10.29 18.72 -1.61
CA LEU A 67 9.09 19.36 -1.06
C LEU A 67 9.47 20.54 -0.15
N ALA A 68 10.48 20.38 0.70
CA ALA A 68 10.99 21.46 1.55
C ALA A 68 11.53 22.64 0.73
N SER A 69 12.33 22.38 -0.31
CA SER A 69 12.83 23.43 -1.21
C SER A 69 11.69 24.18 -1.90
N LYS A 70 10.68 23.47 -2.42
CA LYS A 70 9.51 24.10 -3.06
C LYS A 70 8.68 24.96 -2.09
N ALA A 71 8.56 24.53 -0.84
CA ALA A 71 7.91 25.32 0.20
C ALA A 71 8.73 26.58 0.51
N GLN A 72 10.05 26.46 0.63
CA GLN A 72 10.95 27.59 0.84
C GLN A 72 10.88 28.60 -0.31
N GLU A 73 10.92 28.14 -1.56
CA GLU A 73 10.73 28.98 -2.75
C GLU A 73 9.39 29.72 -2.74
N ALA A 74 8.32 29.09 -2.25
CA ALA A 74 6.99 29.70 -2.18
C ALA A 74 6.95 30.94 -1.27
N ILE A 75 7.75 30.97 -0.21
CA ILE A 75 7.77 32.05 0.78
C ILE A 75 9.01 32.94 0.67
N ALA A 76 9.94 32.65 -0.24
CA ALA A 76 11.22 33.37 -0.37
C ALA A 76 11.06 34.88 -0.67
N GLY A 77 9.91 35.29 -1.23
CA GLY A 77 9.58 36.71 -1.46
C GLY A 77 9.02 37.44 -0.24
N MET A 78 8.85 36.78 0.91
CA MET A 78 8.30 37.39 2.13
C MET A 78 9.42 37.76 3.11
N PRO A 79 9.49 39.02 3.58
CA PRO A 79 10.41 39.41 4.66
C PRO A 79 10.15 38.61 5.94
N LEU A 80 11.23 38.16 6.59
CA LEU A 80 11.20 37.37 7.83
C LEU A 80 10.81 38.26 9.02
N THR A 81 9.51 38.48 9.20
CA THR A 81 8.94 39.32 10.26
C THR A 81 7.73 38.62 10.88
N ASP A 82 7.43 38.91 12.15
CA ASP A 82 6.27 38.32 12.85
C ASP A 82 4.95 38.63 12.13
N ALA A 83 4.84 39.80 11.52
CA ALA A 83 3.67 40.21 10.74
C ALA A 83 3.45 39.35 9.48
N ASN A 84 4.51 38.77 8.92
CA ASN A 84 4.45 37.96 7.70
C ASN A 84 4.39 36.46 7.95
N TYR A 85 4.62 36.01 9.19
CA TYR A 85 4.58 34.59 9.55
C TYR A 85 3.22 33.96 9.24
N THR A 86 2.13 34.63 9.64
CA THR A 86 0.76 34.18 9.38
C THR A 86 0.47 34.09 7.88
N SER A 87 0.84 35.11 7.11
CA SER A 87 0.72 35.12 5.64
C SER A 87 1.53 34.01 4.95
N ALA A 88 2.73 33.71 5.45
CA ALA A 88 3.58 32.64 4.94
C ALA A 88 2.96 31.26 5.22
N VAL A 89 2.47 31.03 6.45
CA VAL A 89 1.78 29.80 6.83
C VAL A 89 0.52 29.61 5.99
N ASP A 90 -0.30 30.65 5.82
CA ASP A 90 -1.51 30.60 4.99
C ASP A 90 -1.20 30.28 3.54
N LEU A 91 -0.15 30.88 2.96
CA LEU A 91 0.27 30.58 1.58
C LEU A 91 0.69 29.11 1.44
N LEU A 92 1.49 28.60 2.39
CA LEU A 92 1.93 27.20 2.37
C LEU A 92 0.75 26.25 2.52
N GLN A 93 -0.20 26.55 3.42
CA GLN A 93 -1.41 25.75 3.58
C GLN A 93 -2.26 25.75 2.30
N ARG A 94 -2.52 26.91 1.71
CA ARG A 94 -3.28 27.01 0.45
C ARG A 94 -2.60 26.27 -0.69
N ARG A 95 -1.26 26.31 -0.78
CA ARG A 95 -0.52 25.70 -1.89
C ARG A 95 -0.31 24.20 -1.74
N PHE A 96 -0.10 23.71 -0.52
CA PHE A 96 0.36 22.34 -0.26
C PHE A 96 -0.61 21.49 0.58
N LYS A 97 -1.61 22.08 1.24
CA LYS A 97 -2.68 21.36 1.96
C LYS A 97 -4.04 21.43 1.26
N ASP A 98 -4.08 21.81 -0.02
CA ASP A 98 -5.30 21.80 -0.80
C ASP A 98 -5.77 20.36 -1.09
N LYS A 99 -6.56 19.83 -0.15
CA LYS A 99 -7.11 18.48 -0.22
C LYS A 99 -8.00 18.30 -1.44
N GLU A 100 -8.78 19.32 -1.80
CA GLU A 100 -9.70 19.27 -2.94
C GLU A 100 -8.93 19.07 -4.25
N ARG A 101 -7.83 19.81 -4.42
CA ARG A 101 -6.95 19.66 -5.59
C ARG A 101 -6.30 18.28 -5.66
N ILE A 102 -5.91 17.71 -4.52
CA ILE A 102 -5.32 16.36 -4.45
C ILE A 102 -6.37 15.30 -4.77
N ILE A 103 -7.57 15.43 -4.20
CA ILE A 103 -8.72 14.56 -4.51
C ILE A 103 -9.03 14.61 -6.01
N ALA A 104 -9.13 15.81 -6.59
CA ALA A 104 -9.39 16.00 -8.01
C ALA A 104 -8.34 15.31 -8.89
N ALA A 105 -7.05 15.44 -8.56
CA ALA A 105 -5.98 14.78 -9.32
C ALA A 105 -6.08 13.24 -9.29
N HIS A 106 -6.43 12.65 -8.15
CA HIS A 106 -6.66 11.21 -8.05
C HIS A 106 -7.92 10.76 -8.81
N MET A 107 -9.00 11.56 -8.74
CA MET A 107 -10.22 11.32 -9.52
C MET A 107 -9.97 11.40 -11.03
N ASP A 108 -9.22 12.41 -11.48
CA ASP A 108 -8.80 12.56 -12.88
C ASP A 108 -7.99 11.35 -13.34
N THR A 109 -7.06 10.89 -12.52
CA THR A 109 -6.25 9.68 -12.79
C THR A 109 -7.13 8.46 -13.00
N LEU A 110 -8.16 8.27 -12.16
CA LEU A 110 -9.10 7.15 -12.28
C LEU A 110 -9.99 7.26 -13.52
N MET A 111 -10.41 8.48 -13.88
CA MET A 111 -11.21 8.75 -15.08
C MET A 111 -10.39 8.58 -16.37
N SER A 112 -9.10 8.88 -16.32
CA SER A 112 -8.18 8.86 -17.46
C SER A 112 -7.37 7.57 -17.59
N LEU A 113 -7.73 6.49 -16.89
CA LEU A 113 -7.04 5.20 -16.99
C LEU A 113 -7.00 4.72 -18.45
N GLU A 114 -5.87 4.12 -18.85
CA GLU A 114 -5.71 3.55 -20.19
C GLU A 114 -6.44 2.20 -20.27
N PRO A 115 -7.21 1.95 -21.36
CA PRO A 115 -7.85 0.66 -21.55
C PRO A 115 -6.82 -0.41 -21.87
N VAL A 116 -6.99 -1.59 -21.31
CA VAL A 116 -6.18 -2.76 -21.65
C VAL A 116 -6.89 -3.57 -22.71
N VAL A 117 -6.20 -3.82 -23.83
CA VAL A 117 -6.80 -4.38 -25.05
C VAL A 117 -6.98 -5.90 -24.96
N SER A 118 -6.08 -6.60 -24.26
CA SER A 118 -6.06 -8.05 -24.18
C SER A 118 -5.82 -8.53 -22.75
N GLU A 119 -6.45 -9.64 -22.37
CA GLU A 119 -6.20 -10.30 -21.09
C GLU A 119 -4.77 -10.87 -20.96
N HIS A 120 -4.06 -11.04 -22.08
CA HIS A 120 -2.67 -11.50 -22.08
C HIS A 120 -1.66 -10.39 -21.81
N HIS A 121 -2.07 -9.12 -21.79
CA HIS A 121 -1.20 -7.97 -21.49
C HIS A 121 -1.01 -7.79 -19.98
N LEU A 122 -0.39 -8.77 -19.33
CA LEU A 122 -0.28 -8.85 -17.87
C LEU A 122 0.37 -7.61 -17.23
N ILE A 123 1.36 -7.00 -17.90
CA ILE A 123 2.01 -5.78 -17.43
C ILE A 123 1.03 -4.59 -17.43
N GLU A 124 0.19 -4.47 -18.46
CA GLU A 124 -0.79 -3.39 -18.57
C GLU A 124 -1.93 -3.58 -17.56
N LEU A 125 -2.40 -4.83 -17.39
CA LEU A 125 -3.37 -5.18 -16.34
C LEU A 125 -2.82 -4.86 -14.94
N ARG A 126 -1.56 -5.19 -14.68
CA ARG A 126 -0.91 -4.90 -13.41
C ARG A 126 -0.82 -3.39 -13.16
N ARG A 127 -0.41 -2.62 -14.19
CA ARG A 127 -0.38 -1.15 -14.11
C ARG A 127 -1.75 -0.54 -13.88
N LEU A 128 -2.79 -1.05 -14.55
CA LEU A 128 -4.18 -0.62 -14.35
C LEU A 128 -4.61 -0.84 -12.89
N TYR A 129 -4.33 -2.04 -12.35
CA TYR A 129 -4.61 -2.37 -10.95
C TYR A 129 -3.85 -1.46 -9.98
N ASP A 130 -2.52 -1.36 -10.12
CA ASP A 130 -1.69 -0.59 -9.20
C ASP A 130 -2.06 0.90 -9.20
N LYS A 131 -2.35 1.50 -10.37
CA LYS A 131 -2.82 2.90 -10.46
C LYS A 131 -4.18 3.10 -9.76
N THR A 132 -5.09 2.15 -9.94
CA THR A 132 -6.43 2.22 -9.35
C THR A 132 -6.36 2.10 -7.83
N GLU A 133 -5.59 1.14 -7.35
CA GLU A 133 -5.46 0.84 -5.93
C GLU A 133 -4.67 1.94 -5.21
N LEU A 134 -3.62 2.51 -5.84
CA LEU A 134 -2.94 3.70 -5.35
C LEU A 134 -3.91 4.88 -5.15
N SER A 135 -4.68 5.24 -6.17
CA SER A 135 -5.63 6.36 -6.08
C SER A 135 -6.72 6.08 -5.05
N ASN A 136 -7.21 4.84 -4.94
CA ASN A 136 -8.19 4.47 -3.91
C ASN A 136 -7.62 4.65 -2.49
N ARG A 137 -6.40 4.17 -2.22
CA ARG A 137 -5.74 4.36 -0.92
C ARG A 137 -5.50 5.84 -0.61
N SER A 138 -5.08 6.63 -1.59
CA SER A 138 -4.87 8.07 -1.39
C SER A 138 -6.18 8.81 -1.10
N LEU A 139 -7.27 8.47 -1.81
CA LEU A 139 -8.59 9.03 -1.57
C LEU A 139 -9.12 8.65 -0.18
N ASP A 140 -8.94 7.40 0.24
CA ASP A 140 -9.33 6.92 1.56
C ASP A 140 -8.57 7.65 2.69
N ALA A 141 -7.26 7.85 2.52
CA ALA A 141 -6.44 8.63 3.45
C ALA A 141 -6.87 10.10 3.55
N LEU A 142 -7.50 10.64 2.50
CA LEU A 142 -8.08 11.98 2.46
C LEU A 142 -9.53 12.02 2.98
N GLY A 143 -10.09 10.88 3.38
CA GLY A 143 -11.45 10.76 3.91
C GLY A 143 -12.53 10.55 2.84
N VAL A 144 -12.16 10.30 1.58
CA VAL A 144 -13.09 10.04 0.48
C VAL A 144 -13.26 8.54 0.32
N LYS A 145 -14.40 8.04 0.78
CA LYS A 145 -14.71 6.60 0.74
C LYS A 145 -15.22 6.15 -0.63
N PRO A 146 -15.00 4.89 -1.04
CA PRO A 146 -15.48 4.35 -2.33
C PRO A 146 -16.97 4.51 -2.57
N GLU A 147 -17.80 4.57 -1.53
CA GLU A 147 -19.25 4.77 -1.64
C GLU A 147 -19.60 6.13 -2.28
N ALA A 148 -18.73 7.14 -2.15
CA ALA A 148 -18.96 8.47 -2.69
C ALA A 148 -18.79 8.55 -4.22
N TYR A 149 -18.01 7.65 -4.82
CA TYR A 149 -17.63 7.73 -6.24
C TYR A 149 -17.73 6.40 -7.01
N GLY A 150 -17.85 5.27 -6.31
CA GLY A 150 -17.76 3.93 -6.86
C GLY A 150 -18.84 3.66 -7.91
N ALA A 151 -20.07 4.11 -7.67
CA ALA A 151 -21.17 3.97 -8.64
C ALA A 151 -20.86 4.63 -9.99
N LEU A 152 -20.12 5.75 -9.98
CA LEU A 152 -19.69 6.46 -11.20
C LEU A 152 -18.48 5.79 -11.86
N LEU A 153 -17.51 5.33 -11.06
CA LEU A 153 -16.26 4.77 -11.58
C LEU A 153 -16.38 3.31 -12.04
N ILE A 154 -17.29 2.52 -11.47
CA ILE A 154 -17.47 1.11 -11.88
C ILE A 154 -17.71 0.98 -13.39
N PRO A 155 -18.66 1.71 -14.02
CA PRO A 155 -18.84 1.65 -15.47
C PRO A 155 -17.61 2.10 -16.28
N VAL A 156 -16.87 3.10 -15.78
CA VAL A 156 -15.64 3.58 -16.43
C VAL A 156 -14.59 2.48 -16.39
N PHE A 157 -14.40 1.86 -15.22
CA PHE A 157 -13.42 0.81 -15.01
C PHE A 157 -13.71 -0.44 -15.84
N VAL A 158 -14.97 -0.87 -15.89
CA VAL A 158 -15.40 -1.98 -16.75
C VAL A 158 -15.05 -1.69 -18.20
N LYS A 159 -15.23 -0.46 -18.70
CA LYS A 159 -14.83 -0.07 -20.07
C LYS A 159 -13.31 -0.09 -20.32
N LYS A 160 -12.48 -0.02 -19.27
CA LYS A 160 -11.01 -0.12 -19.39
C LYS A 160 -10.51 -1.57 -19.39
N MET A 161 -11.37 -2.54 -19.10
CA MET A 161 -11.00 -3.96 -19.07
C MET A 161 -11.07 -4.62 -20.46
N PRO A 162 -10.23 -5.64 -20.71
CA PRO A 162 -10.38 -6.55 -21.85
C PRO A 162 -11.77 -7.17 -21.92
N SER A 163 -12.25 -7.48 -23.13
CA SER A 163 -13.61 -7.96 -23.36
C SER A 163 -13.92 -9.27 -22.64
N GLU A 164 -12.93 -10.13 -22.55
CA GLU A 164 -12.92 -11.44 -21.92
C GLU A 164 -13.16 -11.29 -20.41
N LEU A 165 -12.43 -10.37 -19.76
CA LEU A 165 -12.58 -10.07 -18.34
C LEU A 165 -13.91 -9.37 -18.03
N ARG A 166 -14.40 -8.50 -18.93
CA ARG A 166 -15.73 -7.86 -18.77
C ARG A 166 -16.87 -8.88 -18.72
N LEU A 167 -16.79 -9.94 -19.54
CA LEU A 167 -17.78 -11.02 -19.55
C LEU A 167 -17.78 -11.80 -18.23
N ILE A 168 -16.60 -12.06 -17.67
CA ILE A 168 -16.46 -12.73 -16.38
C ILE A 168 -17.06 -11.86 -15.26
N ILE A 169 -16.76 -10.56 -15.25
CA ILE A 169 -17.26 -9.61 -14.24
C ILE A 169 -18.78 -9.52 -14.30
N THR A 170 -19.35 -9.27 -15.48
CA THR A 170 -20.82 -9.14 -15.67
C THR A 170 -21.56 -10.42 -15.30
N ARG A 171 -20.92 -11.59 -15.45
CA ARG A 171 -21.52 -12.90 -15.10
C ARG A 171 -21.46 -13.21 -13.60
N ARG A 172 -20.45 -12.71 -12.87
CA ARG A 172 -20.23 -13.01 -11.45
C ARG A 172 -20.68 -11.91 -10.50
N VAL A 173 -20.72 -10.67 -10.96
CA VAL A 173 -21.17 -9.51 -10.19
C VAL A 173 -22.48 -9.05 -10.83
N PRO A 174 -23.64 -9.29 -10.19
CA PRO A 174 -24.87 -8.67 -10.64
C PRO A 174 -24.67 -7.15 -10.52
N MET A 175 -24.52 -6.48 -11.66
CA MET A 175 -24.50 -5.02 -11.74
C MET A 175 -25.88 -4.55 -11.27
N SER A 176 -26.00 -4.30 -9.97
CA SER A 176 -27.26 -3.87 -9.37
C SER A 176 -27.52 -2.45 -9.83
N GLY A 177 -28.45 -2.29 -10.76
CA GLY A 177 -28.87 -1.01 -11.30
C GLY A 177 -30.27 -1.11 -11.90
N ASN A 178 -31.26 -0.76 -11.06
CA ASN A 178 -32.70 -0.55 -11.29
C ASN A 178 -33.55 -1.70 -11.82
#